data_AF-A0A5B6WEK6-F1
#
_entry.id   AF-A0A5B6WEK6-F1
#
_cell.length_a   1.000
_cell.length_b   1.000
_cell.length_c   1.000
_cell.angle_alpha   90.00
_cell.angle_beta   90.00
_cell.angle_gamma   90.00
#
_symmetry.space_group_name_H-M   'P 1'
#
loop_
_entity.id
_entity.type
_entity.pdbx_description
1 polymer ?
#
loop_
_entity_poly.entity_id
_entity_poly.type
_entity_poly.pdbx_seq_one_letter_code
_entity_poly.pdbx_strand_id
1 'polypeptide(L)' 'MRLASREGTIKGVKVCRRGPSITHLLFADDCILFGDATERGAQNLKTILREYEYVQPILARMYSNNEGNK' A
#
# COMPACT_ATOMS: atom_id res chain seq x y z
N MET A 1 3.48 1.22 2.63
CA MET A 1 2.89 2.54 2.96
C MET A 1 3.73 3.38 3.93
N ARG A 2 4.02 2.94 5.18
CA ARG A 2 4.75 3.76 6.18
C ARG A 2 6.12 4.27 5.71
N LEU A 3 6.94 3.40 5.11
CA LEU A 3 8.26 3.79 4.57
C LEU A 3 8.13 4.83 3.46
N ALA A 4 7.24 4.59 2.49
CA ALA A 4 6.97 5.52 1.40
C ALA A 4 6.47 6.90 1.87
N SER A 5 5.72 6.97 2.98
CA SER A 5 5.38 8.26 3.61
C SER A 5 6.59 8.94 4.26
N ARG A 6 7.46 8.17 4.94
CA ARG A 6 8.65 8.70 5.61
C ARG A 6 9.71 9.20 4.62
N GLU A 7 9.81 8.55 3.46
CA GLU A 7 10.70 8.91 2.36
C GLU A 7 10.14 10.04 1.47
N GLY A 8 8.89 10.47 1.70
CA GLY A 8 8.22 11.49 0.89
C GLY A 8 7.77 11.02 -0.48
N THR A 9 7.91 9.73 -0.79
CA THR A 9 7.47 9.09 -2.03
C THR A 9 5.95 9.15 -2.21
N ILE A 10 5.20 9.15 -1.11
CA ILE A 10 3.77 9.50 -1.10
C ILE A 10 3.53 10.65 -0.14
N LYS A 11 2.81 11.67 -0.60
CA LYS A 11 2.25 12.70 0.28
C LYS A 11 0.84 12.33 0.71
N GLY A 12 0.63 12.35 2.02
CA GLY A 12 -0.71 12.22 2.60
C GLY A 12 -1.49 13.52 2.58
N VAL A 13 -2.78 13.40 2.85
CA VAL A 13 -3.70 14.53 3.00
C VAL A 13 -3.80 14.94 4.47
N LYS A 14 -3.94 16.24 4.72
CA LYS A 14 -4.31 16.77 6.04
C LYS A 14 -5.75 17.26 5.99
N VAL A 15 -6.57 16.74 6.90
CA VAL A 15 -7.97 17.19 7.04
C VAL A 15 -8.05 18.57 7.70
N CYS A 16 -7.08 18.92 8.55
CA CYS A 16 -6.98 20.23 9.18
C CYS A 16 -5.52 20.71 9.31
N ARG A 17 -5.31 22.03 9.47
CA ARG A 17 -3.97 22.65 9.44
C ARG A 17 -2.97 22.01 10.41
N ARG A 18 -3.43 21.66 11.61
CA ARG A 18 -2.62 21.06 12.68
C ARG A 18 -2.80 19.54 12.79
N GLY A 19 -3.55 18.94 11.88
CA GLY A 19 -3.83 17.51 11.89
C GLY A 19 -2.66 16.68 11.38
N PRO A 20 -2.63 15.38 11.72
CA PRO A 20 -1.69 14.44 11.13
C PRO A 20 -1.94 14.33 9.62
N SER A 21 -0.89 14.00 8.88
CA SER A 21 -1.02 13.62 7.48
C SER A 21 -1.44 12.15 7.39
N ILE A 22 -2.49 11.87 6.63
CA ILE A 22 -3.05 10.53 6.43
C ILE A 22 -2.74 10.10 5.00
N THR A 23 -2.13 8.92 4.81
CA THR A 23 -1.86 8.34 3.49
C THR A 23 -2.79 7.22 3.10
N HIS A 24 -3.47 6.60 4.07
CA HIS A 24 -4.39 5.49 3.82
C HIS A 24 -5.38 5.32 4.96
N LEU A 25 -6.55 4.76 4.63
CA LEU A 25 -7.52 4.20 5.56
C LEU A 25 -7.74 2.74 5.18
N LEU A 26 -7.69 1.85 6.16
CA LEU A 26 -7.92 0.42 6.00
C LEU A 26 -9.26 0.06 6.64
N PHE A 27 -10.07 -0.69 5.91
CA PHE A 27 -11.29 -1.33 6.38
C PHE A 27 -11.12 -2.85 6.32
N ALA A 28 -12.17 -3.60 6.67
CA ALA A 28 -12.12 -5.07 6.61
C ALA A 28 -11.89 -5.57 5.18
N ASP A 29 -12.66 -5.02 4.23
CA ASP A 29 -12.66 -5.48 2.84
C ASP A 29 -11.97 -4.51 1.88
N ASP A 30 -11.92 -3.22 2.24
CA ASP A 30 -11.50 -2.16 1.35
C ASP A 30 -10.39 -1.28 1.94
N CYS A 31 -9.69 -0.55 1.06
CA CYS A 31 -8.80 0.52 1.48
C CYS A 31 -8.99 1.78 0.63
N ILE A 32 -8.77 2.93 1.25
CA ILE A 32 -8.73 4.23 0.58
C ILE A 32 -7.30 4.74 0.67
N LEU A 33 -6.73 5.13 -0.47
CA LEU A 33 -5.36 5.65 -0.56
C LEU A 33 -5.37 7.14 -0.91
N PHE A 34 -4.52 7.90 -0.23
CA PHE A 34 -4.31 9.32 -0.47
C PHE A 34 -2.90 9.55 -1.02
N GLY A 35 -2.82 10.38 -2.06
CA GLY A 35 -1.58 10.74 -2.74
C GLY A 35 -1.74 12.05 -3.50
N ASP A 36 -0.62 12.58 -4.00
CA ASP A 36 -0.64 13.76 -4.85
C ASP A 36 -1.34 13.45 -6.19
N ALA A 37 -2.21 14.36 -6.64
CA ALA A 37 -2.89 14.30 -7.93
C ALA A 37 -1.95 14.68 -9.10
N THR A 38 -0.79 14.03 -9.15
CA THR A 38 0.22 14.16 -10.20
C THR A 38 0.47 12.80 -10.82
N GLU A 39 0.92 12.77 -12.07
CA GLU A 39 1.29 11.52 -12.75
C GLU A 39 2.32 10.72 -11.94
N ARG A 40 3.31 11.40 -11.37
CA ARG A 40 4.32 10.80 -10.49
C ARG A 40 3.69 10.20 -9.22
N GLY A 41 2.76 10.91 -8.61
CA GLY A 41 2.02 10.41 -7.44
C GLY A 41 1.21 9.15 -7.75
N ALA A 42 0.52 9.13 -8.89
CA ALA A 42 -0.22 7.97 -9.36
C ALA A 42 0.72 6.78 -9.65
N GLN A 43 1.86 7.02 -10.29
CA GLN A 43 2.85 5.98 -10.57
C GLN A 43 3.45 5.40 -9.28
N ASN A 44 3.74 6.23 -8.28
CA ASN A 44 4.22 5.79 -6.97
C ASN A 44 3.18 4.90 -6.27
N LEU A 45 1.91 5.30 -6.26
CA LEU A 45 0.82 4.50 -5.71
C LEU A 45 0.67 3.16 -6.43
N LYS A 46 0.76 3.15 -7.76
CA LYS A 46 0.71 1.92 -8.58
C LYS A 46 1.84 0.96 -8.23
N THR A 47 3.07 1.44 -8.09
CA THR A 47 4.21 0.60 -7.68
C THR A 47 3.96 -0.03 -6.31
N ILE A 48 3.47 0.75 -5.35
CA ILE A 48 3.20 0.25 -4.00
C ILE A 48 2.09 -0.80 -4.00
N LEU A 49 1.02 -0.58 -4.76
CA LEU A 49 -0.06 -1.55 -4.89
C LEU A 49 0.43 -2.87 -5.51
N ARG A 50 1.32 -2.81 -6.50
CA ARG A 50 1.94 -4.02 -7.08
C ARG A 50 2.76 -4.81 -6.07
N GLU A 51 3.51 -4.14 -5.20
CA GLU A 51 4.26 -4.82 -4.14
C GLU A 51 3.31 -5.54 -3.17
N TYR A 52 2.19 -4.91 -2.80
CA TYR A 52 1.16 -5.56 -1.98
C TYR A 52 0.54 -6.78 -2.68
N GLU A 53 0.22 -6.63 -3.97
CA GLU A 53 -0.34 -7.71 -4.79
C GLU A 53 0.65 -8.86 -4.99
N TYR A 54 1.96 -8.59 -5.05
CA TYR A 54 2.96 -9.63 -5.28
C TYR A 54 3.28 -10.45 -4.02
N VAL A 55 3.19 -9.83 -2.83
CA VAL A 55 3.49 -10.51 -1.55
C VAL A 55 2.37 -11.48 -1.15
N GLN A 56 1.10 -11.21 -1.47
CA GLN A 56 -0.02 -12.09 -1.09
C GLN A 56 0.04 -13.49 -1.76
N PRO A 57 0.27 -13.61 -3.09
CA PRO A 57 0.35 -14.90 -3.79
C PRO A 57 1.62 -15.67 -3.47
N ILE A 58 2.74 -15.01 -3.13
CA ILE A 58 3.97 -15.71 -2.76
C ILE A 58 3.76 -16.53 -1.50
N LEU A 59 3.14 -15.95 -0.48
CA LEU A 59 2.80 -16.69 0.74
C LEU A 59 1.83 -17.84 0.41
N ALA A 60 0.77 -17.57 -0.34
CA ALA A 60 -0.17 -18.61 -0.76
C ALA A 60 0.51 -19.78 -1.52
N ARG A 61 1.42 -19.48 -2.45
CA ARG A 61 2.21 -20.50 -3.17
C ARG A 61 3.17 -21.27 -2.27
N MET A 62 3.80 -20.61 -1.30
CA MET A 62 4.67 -21.30 -0.34
C MET A 62 3.89 -22.26 0.57
N TYR A 63 2.65 -21.93 0.93
CA TYR A 63 1.79 -22.84 1.69
C TYR A 63 1.25 -24.00 0.84
N SER A 64 0.88 -23.78 -0.43
CA SER A 64 0.40 -24.86 -1.32
C SER A 64 1.46 -25.91 -1.68
N ASN A 65 2.75 -25.54 -1.74
CA ASN A 65 3.81 -26.46 -2.12
C ASN A 65 4.22 -27.46 -1.01
N ASN A 66 3.67 -27.35 0.21
CA ASN A 66 3.97 -28.25 1.34
C ASN A 66 2.97 -29.41 1.50
N GLU A 67 1.87 -29.44 0.74
CA GLU A 67 0.88 -30.54 0.83
C GLU A 67 1.23 -31.77 -0.03
N GLY A 68 2.32 -31.71 -0.81
CA GLY A 68 2.75 -32.78 -1.71
C GLY A 68 3.72 -33.82 -1.12
N ASN A 69 4.02 -33.80 0.18
CA ASN A 69 4.91 -34.78 0.82
C ASN A 69 4.13 -35.69 1.80
N LYS A 70 3.25 -36.52 1.25
CA LYS A 70 2.72 -37.73 1.90
C LYS A 70 2.93 -38.92 0.98
#